data_AF-A0A8K1CA46-F1
#
_entry.id   AF-A0A8K1CA46-F1
#
_cell.length_a   1.000
_cell.length_b   1.000
_cell.length_c   1.000
_cell.angle_alpha   90.00
_cell.angle_beta   90.00
_cell.angle_gamma   90.00
#
_symmetry.space_group_name_H-M   'P 1'
#
loop_
_entity.id
_entity.type
_entity.pdbx_description
1 polymer ?
#
loop_
_entity_poly.entity_id
_entity_poly.type
_entity_poly.pdbx_seq_one_letter_code
_entity_poly.pdbx_strand_id
1 'polypeptide(L)'
;MAGKSTQRSAVKGSDTQSIMSMTSVRTVDREKLRDKARQMQMRDNLRLMLCARIQQTLKKSPKVAEELAGAVLRAQQQRGLGMELSDDELRRTVEEICGRRQEQKHIAASARNDPDETLRGNQHQIALDKRSGRRSSSGTKDSSARSHGSGEGASGRRGTKSSSKNRIKESEASPTADEDNVYMTQSQLQQLSTGFRLPPKVSPKKEKGNGIWEEIVKFSSVEEQLEAERRTAAKENARHFISSKLEEQVHDRRQQLEAQRKAAQEEHERTIARVRAQEEEERAKERKRLEMAQQLTQIQTEQRRVKAQQQERERQAKKAQEIKMAETLRKQMEDERARDQARKETEKQRIMRVLQDNQEELRRKQQLKEQERDLEVKLAEDYVKMEESKEAARRKHLEDMAANVKARMKFFGDTAKADMDAKAREEEQRVLKYQEEYARQQAEAERKKKEEAERRNQQQQEQLRQQMQEKRAREAAVKTDLNKQAELWRQERIEAERKEKLMQQQRAMRNHSQQDVLKQQIREKETRSLEADQSLLEVQLNAKLLEKIHKQVGNGASVVSETQNRSREVRTYHINSAIDWCPNSAISDAHQPAPAARADFPTDTPSVQTIVLVLHAHALYI
;
A
#
# COMPACT_ATOMS: atom_id res chain seq x y z
N MET A 1 -89.88 -3.09 -54.88
CA MET A 1 -90.67 -4.30 -54.56
C MET A 1 -90.34 -4.77 -53.15
N ALA A 2 -91.19 -5.60 -52.53
CA ALA A 2 -91.06 -6.08 -51.14
C ALA A 2 -89.95 -7.15 -50.97
N GLY A 3 -89.49 -7.50 -49.76
CA GLY A 3 -89.76 -6.90 -48.44
C GLY A 3 -89.30 -7.76 -47.24
N LYS A 4 -89.54 -7.24 -46.02
CA LYS A 4 -89.55 -7.88 -44.67
C LYS A 4 -88.65 -9.11 -44.36
N SER A 5 -87.61 -8.85 -43.58
CA SER A 5 -87.17 -9.54 -42.33
C SER A 5 -87.77 -10.89 -41.90
N THR A 6 -86.93 -11.75 -41.28
CA THR A 6 -87.14 -12.34 -39.92
C THR A 6 -85.81 -12.94 -39.37
N GLN A 7 -85.63 -12.96 -38.04
CA GLN A 7 -84.49 -13.61 -37.34
C GLN A 7 -84.81 -15.05 -36.95
N ARG A 8 -83.79 -15.92 -36.79
CA ARG A 8 -83.52 -16.66 -35.52
C ARG A 8 -82.23 -17.49 -35.55
N SER A 9 -81.80 -17.92 -34.37
CA SER A 9 -80.58 -18.66 -34.05
C SER A 9 -80.88 -20.09 -33.54
N ALA A 10 -79.93 -21.04 -33.66
CA ALA A 10 -79.43 -21.86 -32.54
C ALA A 10 -78.48 -23.05 -32.94
N VAL A 11 -77.25 -23.00 -32.42
CA VAL A 11 -76.50 -24.08 -31.71
C VAL A 11 -76.42 -25.52 -32.28
N LYS A 12 -75.23 -25.89 -32.80
CA LYS A 12 -74.40 -27.12 -32.60
C LYS A 12 -73.25 -27.07 -33.64
N GLY A 13 -72.06 -27.68 -33.49
CA GLY A 13 -71.47 -28.48 -32.41
C GLY A 13 -70.34 -29.37 -33.00
N SER A 14 -69.27 -29.64 -32.24
CA SER A 14 -68.09 -30.48 -32.59
C SER A 14 -67.05 -29.98 -33.62
N ASP A 15 -65.83 -29.79 -33.11
CA ASP A 15 -64.57 -30.42 -33.55
C ASP A 15 -64.02 -30.24 -34.98
N THR A 16 -63.08 -29.29 -35.12
CA THR A 16 -61.77 -29.58 -35.71
C THR A 16 -60.64 -28.98 -34.85
N GLN A 17 -60.03 -29.80 -33.98
CA GLN A 17 -58.72 -29.47 -33.39
C GLN A 17 -57.58 -29.85 -34.35
N SER A 18 -56.43 -29.17 -34.18
CA SER A 18 -55.12 -29.55 -34.73
C SER A 18 -54.98 -29.52 -36.26
N ILE A 19 -54.30 -28.48 -36.77
CA ILE A 19 -52.93 -28.53 -37.34
C ILE A 19 -52.45 -27.06 -37.46
N MET A 20 -52.05 -26.46 -36.32
CA MET A 20 -51.34 -25.17 -36.30
C MET A 20 -50.30 -25.16 -35.18
N SER A 21 -49.24 -25.94 -35.35
CA SER A 21 -48.02 -25.88 -34.55
C SER A 21 -46.86 -26.49 -35.33
N MET A 22 -45.83 -25.68 -35.63
CA MET A 22 -44.41 -26.05 -35.83
C MET A 22 -43.53 -24.90 -36.42
N THR A 23 -43.97 -23.63 -36.37
CA THR A 23 -43.19 -22.46 -36.87
C THR A 23 -43.11 -21.28 -35.89
N SER A 24 -43.14 -21.53 -34.58
CA SER A 24 -42.90 -20.49 -33.56
C SER A 24 -41.40 -20.14 -33.46
N VAL A 25 -40.92 -19.32 -34.39
CA VAL A 25 -39.58 -18.70 -34.33
C VAL A 25 -39.48 -17.83 -33.07
N ARG A 26 -38.34 -17.88 -32.36
CA ARG A 26 -38.11 -17.15 -31.09
C ARG A 26 -37.92 -15.64 -31.29
N THR A 27 -38.96 -14.94 -31.72
CA THR A 27 -39.03 -13.48 -31.54
C THR A 27 -39.18 -13.19 -30.04
N VAL A 28 -38.15 -12.60 -29.43
CA VAL A 28 -38.25 -12.18 -28.03
C VAL A 28 -39.21 -10.99 -27.95
N ASP A 29 -40.37 -11.19 -27.34
CA ASP A 29 -41.42 -10.17 -27.26
C ASP A 29 -40.87 -8.85 -26.71
N ARG A 30 -40.83 -7.84 -27.59
CA ARG A 30 -40.31 -6.50 -27.28
C ARG A 30 -41.14 -5.81 -26.19
N GLU A 31 -42.39 -6.22 -26.03
CA GLU A 31 -43.32 -5.84 -24.97
C GLU A 31 -42.95 -6.49 -23.63
N LYS A 32 -42.81 -7.83 -23.56
CA LYS A 32 -42.35 -8.52 -22.35
C LYS A 32 -40.96 -8.04 -21.88
N LEU A 33 -40.10 -7.60 -22.80
CA LEU A 33 -38.84 -6.92 -22.47
C LEU A 33 -39.06 -5.52 -21.84
N ARG A 34 -39.98 -4.72 -22.37
CA ARG A 34 -40.37 -3.41 -21.78
C ARG A 34 -40.99 -3.59 -20.41
N ASP A 35 -41.86 -4.58 -20.23
CA ASP A 35 -42.51 -4.84 -18.94
C ASP A 35 -41.54 -5.36 -17.89
N LYS A 36 -40.62 -6.26 -18.28
CA LYS A 36 -39.52 -6.67 -17.40
C LYS A 36 -38.61 -5.49 -17.03
N ALA A 37 -38.38 -4.53 -17.94
CA ALA A 37 -37.65 -3.30 -17.62
C ALA A 37 -38.42 -2.40 -16.64
N ARG A 38 -39.74 -2.17 -16.87
CA ARG A 38 -40.63 -1.43 -15.95
C ARG A 38 -40.65 -2.07 -14.55
N GLN A 39 -40.78 -3.39 -14.47
CA GLN A 39 -40.75 -4.16 -13.22
C GLN A 39 -39.40 -4.04 -12.49
N MET A 40 -38.26 -4.13 -13.20
CA MET A 40 -36.95 -3.91 -12.56
C MET A 40 -36.81 -2.48 -12.03
N GLN A 41 -37.20 -1.46 -12.82
CA GLN A 41 -37.14 -0.06 -12.39
C GLN A 41 -38.02 0.20 -11.16
N MET A 42 -39.24 -0.34 -11.12
CA MET A 42 -40.13 -0.24 -9.96
C MET A 42 -39.52 -0.92 -8.73
N ARG A 43 -39.00 -2.15 -8.87
CA ARG A 43 -38.37 -2.91 -7.78
C ARG A 43 -37.11 -2.23 -7.24
N ASP A 44 -36.30 -1.65 -8.12
CA ASP A 44 -35.08 -0.96 -7.71
C ASP A 44 -35.38 0.41 -7.07
N ASN A 45 -36.46 1.10 -7.47
CA ASN A 45 -36.99 2.27 -6.76
C ASN A 45 -37.49 1.90 -5.34
N LEU A 46 -38.27 0.83 -5.22
CA LEU A 46 -38.72 0.28 -3.93
C LEU A 46 -37.53 -0.10 -3.03
N ARG A 47 -36.46 -0.67 -3.61
CA ARG A 47 -35.20 -0.96 -2.91
C ARG A 47 -34.50 0.31 -2.41
N LEU A 48 -34.53 1.41 -3.17
CA LEU A 48 -33.96 2.70 -2.76
C LEU A 48 -34.77 3.34 -1.62
N MET A 49 -36.10 3.38 -1.72
CA MET A 49 -36.96 3.88 -0.64
C MET A 49 -36.75 3.08 0.67
N LEU A 50 -36.74 1.75 0.58
CA LEU A 50 -36.51 0.88 1.73
C LEU A 50 -35.09 1.03 2.30
N CYS A 51 -34.08 1.26 1.46
CA CYS A 51 -32.72 1.56 1.87
C CYS A 51 -32.62 2.89 2.64
N ALA A 52 -33.32 3.94 2.20
CA ALA A 52 -33.41 5.21 2.92
C ALA A 52 -34.11 5.05 4.28
N ARG A 53 -35.23 4.33 4.31
CA ARG A 53 -36.01 4.05 5.53
C ARG A 53 -35.20 3.24 6.56
N ILE A 54 -34.42 2.25 6.14
CA ILE A 54 -33.49 1.49 7.01
C ILE A 54 -32.36 2.36 7.56
N GLN A 55 -31.83 3.31 6.78
CA GLN A 55 -30.83 4.27 7.27
C GLN A 55 -31.40 5.18 8.35
N GLN A 56 -32.63 5.69 8.16
CA GLN A 56 -33.31 6.56 9.13
C GLN A 56 -33.70 5.82 10.43
N THR A 57 -34.41 4.69 10.31
CA THR A 57 -35.03 4.01 11.47
C THR A 57 -34.10 3.12 12.28
N LEU A 58 -33.03 2.59 11.66
CA LEU A 58 -32.12 1.60 12.26
C LEU A 58 -30.65 2.06 12.26
N LYS A 59 -30.37 3.30 11.82
CA LYS A 59 -29.04 3.95 11.78
C LYS A 59 -27.95 3.08 11.14
N LYS A 60 -28.29 2.26 10.14
CA LYS A 60 -27.34 1.40 9.43
C LYS A 60 -26.61 2.19 8.35
N SER A 61 -25.33 1.87 8.10
CA SER A 61 -24.56 2.54 7.05
C SER A 61 -25.12 2.26 5.65
N PRO A 62 -24.95 3.15 4.66
CA PRO A 62 -25.66 3.06 3.37
C PRO A 62 -25.47 1.71 2.64
N LYS A 63 -24.25 1.15 2.67
CA LYS A 63 -23.95 -0.17 2.07
C LYS A 63 -24.71 -1.32 2.75
N VAL A 64 -24.76 -1.29 4.09
CA VAL A 64 -25.46 -2.31 4.88
C VAL A 64 -26.97 -2.18 4.69
N ALA A 65 -27.50 -0.96 4.61
CA ALA A 65 -28.89 -0.71 4.26
C ALA A 65 -29.25 -1.16 2.84
N GLU A 66 -28.35 -1.00 1.85
CA GLU A 66 -28.58 -1.45 0.47
C GLU A 66 -28.68 -2.99 0.37
N GLU A 67 -27.85 -3.71 1.15
CA GLU A 67 -27.93 -5.17 1.29
C GLU A 67 -29.21 -5.61 2.02
N LEU A 68 -29.52 -4.98 3.17
CA LEU A 68 -30.68 -5.31 3.99
C LEU A 68 -32.00 -5.03 3.27
N ALA A 69 -32.14 -3.90 2.57
CA ALA A 69 -33.31 -3.62 1.73
C ALA A 69 -33.49 -4.69 0.65
N GLY A 70 -32.40 -5.15 0.03
CA GLY A 70 -32.43 -6.26 -0.92
C GLY A 70 -32.82 -7.60 -0.28
N ALA A 71 -32.50 -7.82 1.01
CA ALA A 71 -32.85 -9.03 1.76
C ALA A 71 -34.30 -9.01 2.26
N VAL A 72 -34.77 -7.88 2.81
CA VAL A 72 -36.16 -7.68 3.24
C VAL A 72 -37.12 -7.82 2.06
N LEU A 73 -36.82 -7.24 0.90
CA LEU A 73 -37.64 -7.44 -0.31
C LEU A 73 -37.77 -8.91 -0.73
N ARG A 74 -36.70 -9.71 -0.58
CA ARG A 74 -36.78 -11.17 -0.82
C ARG A 74 -37.59 -11.89 0.25
N ALA A 75 -37.43 -11.50 1.52
CA ALA A 75 -38.19 -12.09 2.63
C ALA A 75 -39.69 -11.82 2.50
N GLN A 76 -40.11 -10.61 2.12
CA GLN A 76 -41.52 -10.30 1.86
C GLN A 76 -42.05 -11.03 0.63
N GLN A 77 -41.28 -11.08 -0.46
CA GLN A 77 -41.65 -11.87 -1.65
C GLN A 77 -41.79 -13.38 -1.34
N GLN A 78 -41.00 -13.92 -0.41
CA GLN A 78 -41.13 -15.30 0.07
C GLN A 78 -42.30 -15.51 1.06
N ARG A 79 -42.70 -14.48 1.79
CA ARG A 79 -43.84 -14.51 2.73
C ARG A 79 -45.20 -14.22 2.06
N GLY A 80 -45.20 -13.74 0.81
CA GLY A 80 -46.42 -13.34 0.10
C GLY A 80 -47.09 -12.08 0.66
N LEU A 81 -46.39 -11.33 1.52
CA LEU A 81 -46.92 -10.16 2.21
C LEU A 81 -46.85 -8.91 1.33
N GLY A 82 -47.67 -7.91 1.69
CA GLY A 82 -47.69 -6.61 1.03
C GLY A 82 -46.35 -5.88 1.08
N MET A 83 -46.16 -4.94 0.16
CA MET A 83 -44.93 -4.14 0.09
C MET A 83 -44.88 -2.99 1.10
N GLU A 84 -46.00 -2.71 1.78
CA GLU A 84 -46.08 -1.75 2.86
C GLU A 84 -45.80 -2.44 4.19
N LEU A 85 -44.80 -1.92 4.92
CA LEU A 85 -44.42 -2.37 6.25
C LEU A 85 -44.54 -1.19 7.21
N SER A 86 -44.95 -1.46 8.45
CA SER A 86 -44.69 -0.55 9.57
C SER A 86 -43.19 -0.50 9.89
N ASP A 87 -42.76 0.54 10.62
CA ASP A 87 -41.35 0.64 11.03
C ASP A 87 -40.95 -0.44 12.05
N ASP A 88 -41.90 -0.95 12.84
CA ASP A 88 -41.68 -2.06 13.77
C ASP A 88 -41.53 -3.41 13.05
N GLU A 89 -42.32 -3.68 12.00
CA GLU A 89 -42.13 -4.87 11.16
C GLU A 89 -40.83 -4.79 10.36
N LEU A 90 -40.46 -3.60 9.88
CA LEU A 90 -39.18 -3.36 9.23
C LEU A 90 -38.02 -3.59 10.20
N ARG A 91 -38.14 -3.14 11.46
CA ARG A 91 -37.15 -3.42 12.52
C ARG A 91 -37.03 -4.92 12.78
N ARG A 92 -38.14 -5.59 13.11
CA ARG A 92 -38.17 -7.04 13.41
C ARG A 92 -37.60 -7.88 12.26
N THR A 93 -37.96 -7.58 11.01
CA THR A 93 -37.45 -8.33 9.85
C THR A 93 -35.98 -8.07 9.55
N VAL A 94 -35.48 -6.86 9.78
CA VAL A 94 -34.03 -6.57 9.70
C VAL A 94 -33.26 -7.25 10.83
N GLU A 95 -33.79 -7.30 12.04
CA GLU A 95 -33.19 -8.00 13.18
C GLU A 95 -33.14 -9.51 12.95
N GLU A 96 -34.24 -10.12 12.46
CA GLU A 96 -34.29 -11.52 12.04
C GLU A 96 -33.23 -11.86 10.97
N ILE A 97 -33.10 -11.01 9.94
CA ILE A 97 -32.11 -11.19 8.87
C ILE A 97 -30.67 -10.99 9.39
N CYS A 98 -30.45 -10.06 10.33
CA CYS A 98 -29.15 -9.87 10.98
C CYS A 98 -28.76 -11.08 11.84
N GLY A 99 -29.70 -11.60 12.65
CA GLY A 99 -29.49 -12.77 13.52
C GLY A 99 -29.11 -14.01 12.72
N ARG A 100 -29.93 -14.39 11.73
CA ARG A 100 -29.62 -15.53 10.82
C ARG A 100 -28.26 -15.38 10.12
N ARG A 101 -27.87 -14.15 9.78
CA ARG A 101 -26.57 -13.84 9.15
C ARG A 101 -25.39 -13.89 10.13
N GLN A 102 -25.62 -13.68 11.42
CA GLN A 102 -24.61 -13.91 12.47
C GLN A 102 -24.50 -15.40 12.80
N GLU A 103 -25.62 -16.09 12.96
CA GLU A 103 -25.71 -17.54 13.16
C GLU A 103 -24.97 -18.33 12.05
N GLN A 104 -25.23 -18.02 10.77
CA GLN A 104 -24.49 -18.59 9.64
C GLN A 104 -22.97 -18.33 9.69
N LYS A 105 -22.54 -17.19 10.26
CA LYS A 105 -21.10 -16.91 10.45
C LYS A 105 -20.52 -17.70 11.63
N HIS A 106 -21.28 -17.92 12.70
CA HIS A 106 -20.85 -18.78 13.80
C HIS A 106 -20.72 -20.23 13.33
N ILE A 107 -21.72 -20.77 12.63
CA ILE A 107 -21.66 -22.13 12.05
C ILE A 107 -20.45 -22.27 11.10
N ALA A 108 -20.22 -21.29 10.22
CA ALA A 108 -19.08 -21.29 9.30
C ALA A 108 -17.71 -20.99 9.96
N ALA A 109 -17.69 -20.59 11.24
CA ALA A 109 -16.49 -20.45 12.04
C ALA A 109 -16.21 -21.73 12.86
N SER A 110 -17.23 -22.33 13.48
CA SER A 110 -17.12 -23.62 14.15
C SER A 110 -16.69 -24.72 13.19
N ALA A 111 -17.29 -24.80 12.00
CA ALA A 111 -16.94 -25.74 10.92
C ALA A 111 -15.56 -25.49 10.26
N ARG A 112 -14.67 -24.73 10.92
CA ARG A 112 -13.25 -24.56 10.58
C ARG A 112 -12.31 -24.93 11.72
N ASN A 113 -12.84 -25.23 12.91
CA ASN A 113 -12.08 -25.52 14.12
C ASN A 113 -12.10 -27.02 14.48
N ASP A 114 -13.04 -27.81 13.95
CA ASP A 114 -13.05 -29.27 14.07
C ASP A 114 -12.22 -29.91 12.95
N PRO A 115 -11.12 -30.61 13.26
CA PRO A 115 -10.23 -31.21 12.26
C PRO A 115 -10.46 -32.71 12.05
N ASP A 116 -11.60 -33.27 12.48
CA ASP A 116 -11.87 -34.70 12.39
C ASP A 116 -13.36 -35.05 12.16
N GLU A 117 -13.75 -35.25 10.91
CA GLU A 117 -14.56 -36.40 10.54
C GLU A 117 -14.36 -36.75 9.06
N THR A 118 -14.36 -38.04 8.71
CA THR A 118 -14.28 -38.52 7.33
C THR A 118 -15.49 -39.38 6.95
N LEU A 119 -15.86 -39.35 5.67
CA LEU A 119 -16.74 -40.31 4.99
C LEU A 119 -18.25 -40.33 5.36
N ARG A 120 -18.99 -39.31 4.90
CA ARG A 120 -20.32 -39.46 4.24
C ARG A 120 -20.62 -38.20 3.38
N GLY A 121 -21.39 -38.25 2.30
CA GLY A 121 -22.05 -39.43 1.71
C GLY A 121 -23.01 -39.10 0.56
N ASN A 122 -22.48 -38.63 -0.57
CA ASN A 122 -23.15 -38.52 -1.90
C ASN A 122 -24.25 -37.45 -2.14
N GLN A 123 -24.15 -36.87 -3.36
CA GLN A 123 -25.22 -36.39 -4.24
C GLN A 123 -26.27 -35.37 -3.74
N HIS A 124 -26.13 -34.12 -4.20
CA HIS A 124 -26.90 -33.72 -5.38
C HIS A 124 -26.12 -32.75 -6.29
N GLN A 125 -26.57 -32.62 -7.54
CA GLN A 125 -25.74 -32.23 -8.69
C GLN A 125 -26.22 -30.90 -9.34
N ILE A 126 -25.40 -30.40 -10.27
CA ILE A 126 -25.69 -29.39 -11.31
C ILE A 126 -25.37 -27.93 -10.94
N ALA A 127 -24.70 -27.26 -11.88
CA ALA A 127 -24.17 -25.92 -11.77
C ALA A 127 -25.07 -24.87 -12.45
N LEU A 128 -24.89 -23.61 -12.06
CA LEU A 128 -25.06 -22.48 -12.98
C LEU A 128 -23.99 -21.43 -12.70
N ASP A 129 -23.47 -20.81 -13.76
CA ASP A 129 -22.18 -20.15 -13.77
C ASP A 129 -22.29 -18.64 -14.08
N LYS A 130 -21.33 -17.86 -13.60
CA LYS A 130 -21.07 -16.42 -13.86
C LYS A 130 -22.28 -15.46 -13.96
N ARG A 131 -22.47 -14.66 -12.89
CA ARG A 131 -22.33 -13.18 -12.96
C ARG A 131 -22.42 -12.51 -11.58
N SER A 132 -21.26 -12.30 -10.95
CA SER A 132 -21.09 -11.24 -9.96
C SER A 132 -19.66 -10.70 -10.02
N GLY A 133 -19.54 -9.41 -10.33
CA GLY A 133 -18.28 -8.68 -10.33
C GLY A 133 -18.58 -7.22 -10.00
N ARG A 134 -17.72 -6.60 -9.17
CA ARG A 134 -18.02 -5.53 -8.20
C ARG A 134 -18.55 -6.10 -6.86
N ARG A 135 -18.12 -5.60 -5.69
CA ARG A 135 -17.34 -4.36 -5.42
C ARG A 135 -16.44 -4.44 -4.17
N SER A 136 -15.26 -3.82 -4.29
CA SER A 136 -14.54 -3.07 -3.23
C SER A 136 -13.83 -3.78 -2.06
N SER A 137 -12.51 -3.94 -2.23
CA SER A 137 -11.50 -3.38 -1.31
C SER A 137 -10.62 -2.41 -2.14
N SER A 138 -10.25 -1.18 -1.77
CA SER A 138 -9.84 -0.54 -0.50
C SER A 138 -8.46 -0.98 0.01
N GLY A 139 -7.52 -0.03 0.13
CA GLY A 139 -6.12 -0.25 0.54
C GLY A 139 -5.17 -0.28 -0.67
N THR A 140 -4.66 0.84 -1.18
CA THR A 140 -3.57 1.70 -0.65
C THR A 140 -2.25 0.96 -0.39
N LYS A 141 -1.31 1.03 -1.33
CA LYS A 141 -0.18 2.00 -1.28
C LYS A 141 0.75 1.82 -2.48
N ASP A 142 1.08 2.92 -3.15
CA ASP A 142 2.20 3.00 -4.09
C ASP A 142 3.54 3.08 -3.35
N SER A 143 4.57 2.40 -3.87
CA SER A 143 5.97 2.65 -3.54
C SER A 143 6.94 2.06 -4.58
N SER A 144 6.78 2.49 -5.84
CA SER A 144 7.94 2.55 -6.77
C SER A 144 8.97 3.53 -6.18
N ALA A 145 10.28 3.24 -6.13
CA ALA A 145 11.20 3.18 -7.28
C ALA A 145 11.10 4.47 -8.13
N ARG A 146 12.12 5.31 -8.34
CA ARG A 146 13.60 5.21 -8.27
C ARG A 146 14.17 6.59 -7.83
N SER A 147 15.24 6.72 -7.03
CA SER A 147 16.70 6.49 -7.22
C SER A 147 17.43 7.48 -8.17
N HIS A 148 18.41 8.20 -7.61
CA HIS A 148 19.40 9.12 -8.25
C HIS A 148 18.85 10.43 -8.88
N GLY A 149 19.55 11.57 -8.80
CA GLY A 149 20.77 11.91 -8.03
C GLY A 149 21.43 13.25 -8.44
N SER A 150 22.38 13.75 -7.61
CA SER A 150 23.41 14.81 -7.87
C SER A 150 22.97 16.26 -8.20
N GLY A 151 23.86 17.22 -7.88
CA GLY A 151 23.71 18.69 -8.06
C GLY A 151 23.41 19.41 -6.72
N GLU A 152 24.35 20.00 -5.95
CA GLU A 152 25.42 21.00 -6.19
C GLU A 152 24.99 22.47 -6.23
N GLY A 153 25.63 23.28 -5.37
CA GLY A 153 25.72 24.75 -5.44
C GLY A 153 24.59 25.58 -4.77
N ALA A 154 24.82 26.81 -4.29
CA ALA A 154 26.08 27.46 -3.91
C ALA A 154 25.84 28.75 -3.09
N SER A 155 26.70 29.03 -2.08
CA SER A 155 26.87 30.32 -1.36
C SER A 155 25.69 30.85 -0.49
N GLY A 156 25.91 31.65 0.57
CA GLY A 156 27.18 31.99 1.24
C GLY A 156 27.10 33.18 2.24
N ARG A 157 28.23 33.44 2.93
CA ARG A 157 28.54 34.56 3.87
C ARG A 157 27.92 34.52 5.28
N ARG A 158 28.58 34.98 6.36
CA ARG A 158 29.94 35.56 6.63
C ARG A 158 30.55 34.78 7.83
N GLY A 159 31.86 34.47 7.88
CA GLY A 159 32.93 35.33 8.43
C GLY A 159 32.95 35.28 9.98
N THR A 160 34.05 35.11 10.73
CA THR A 160 35.51 35.02 10.45
C THR A 160 36.16 34.24 11.65
N LYS A 161 37.48 34.03 11.86
CA LYS A 161 38.71 34.66 11.36
C LYS A 161 39.88 33.64 11.30
N SER A 162 40.88 33.96 10.48
CA SER A 162 42.20 33.35 10.25
C SER A 162 43.15 33.26 11.46
N SER A 163 44.06 32.27 11.49
CA SER A 163 45.23 32.27 12.39
C SER A 163 46.35 33.20 11.87
N SER A 164 47.15 33.77 12.77
CA SER A 164 48.43 34.46 12.47
C SER A 164 49.27 34.71 13.72
N LYS A 165 50.57 34.93 13.51
CA LYS A 165 51.66 35.02 14.51
C LYS A 165 51.51 36.16 15.53
N ASN A 166 51.97 35.90 16.76
CA ASN A 166 52.85 36.70 17.65
C ASN A 166 53.21 35.77 18.84
N ARG A 167 54.40 35.72 19.47
CA ARG A 167 55.64 36.52 19.50
C ARG A 167 55.54 37.93 20.11
N ILE A 168 55.82 38.05 21.41
CA ILE A 168 56.84 38.95 22.01
C ILE A 168 57.02 38.63 23.53
N LYS A 169 58.17 39.08 24.06
CA LYS A 169 58.73 39.10 25.43
C LYS A 169 57.71 39.15 26.59
N GLU A 170 58.00 38.56 27.76
CA GLU A 170 58.88 39.06 28.85
C GLU A 170 59.55 37.86 29.59
N SER A 171 60.78 37.82 30.17
CA SER A 171 61.67 38.73 30.95
C SER A 171 61.08 39.20 32.29
N GLU A 172 61.69 39.10 33.47
CA GLU A 172 62.95 38.52 33.97
C GLU A 172 62.88 38.58 35.53
N ALA A 173 63.90 38.09 36.26
CA ALA A 173 64.00 38.12 37.74
C ALA A 173 62.93 37.28 38.49
N SER A 174 63.12 36.84 39.75
CA SER A 174 64.27 36.88 40.67
C SER A 174 64.29 35.57 41.48
N PRO A 175 65.43 35.04 41.96
CA PRO A 175 65.40 34.08 43.05
C PRO A 175 64.80 34.69 44.32
N THR A 176 64.00 33.89 45.04
CA THR A 176 63.68 34.12 46.45
C THR A 176 64.82 33.53 47.30
N ALA A 177 65.63 34.40 47.90
CA ALA A 177 66.64 34.00 48.88
C ALA A 177 66.02 33.72 50.26
N ASP A 178 66.79 33.10 51.16
CA ASP A 178 66.40 32.90 52.56
C ASP A 178 66.32 34.22 53.33
N GLU A 179 65.12 34.80 53.48
CA GLU A 179 64.89 36.05 54.24
C GLU A 179 64.79 35.84 55.77
N ASP A 180 65.65 35.00 56.35
CA ASP A 180 65.66 34.71 57.79
C ASP A 180 66.74 35.53 58.54
N ASN A 181 66.74 36.86 58.36
CA ASN A 181 67.66 37.76 59.06
C ASN A 181 67.19 39.22 59.24
N VAL A 182 65.88 39.50 59.16
CA VAL A 182 65.34 40.88 59.19
C VAL A 182 64.52 41.19 60.46
N TYR A 183 65.10 40.97 61.65
CA TYR A 183 64.62 41.62 62.90
C TYR A 183 65.72 41.84 63.97
N MET A 184 66.98 42.08 63.57
CA MET A 184 68.00 42.53 64.52
C MET A 184 67.77 44.00 64.89
N THR A 185 67.15 44.24 66.05
CA THR A 185 66.71 45.57 66.49
C THR A 185 67.85 46.60 66.58
N GLN A 186 67.54 47.86 66.30
CA GLN A 186 68.50 48.98 66.19
C GLN A 186 69.42 49.14 67.43
N SER A 187 68.96 48.72 68.61
CA SER A 187 69.74 48.70 69.85
C SER A 187 70.99 47.80 69.79
N GLN A 188 70.91 46.65 69.11
CA GLN A 188 72.03 45.71 69.02
C GLN A 188 73.12 46.20 68.06
N LEU A 189 72.76 46.95 67.00
CA LEU A 189 73.72 47.52 66.07
C LEU A 189 74.56 48.66 66.69
N GLN A 190 74.01 49.40 67.66
CA GLN A 190 74.74 50.42 68.42
C GLN A 190 75.68 49.83 69.49
N GLN A 191 75.44 48.61 69.97
CA GLN A 191 76.30 47.96 70.98
C GLN A 191 77.58 47.35 70.38
N LEU A 192 77.62 47.11 69.06
CA LEU A 192 78.82 46.61 68.38
C LEU A 192 79.76 47.73 67.86
N SER A 193 79.29 48.99 67.83
CA SER A 193 80.04 50.13 67.27
C SER A 193 80.70 51.04 68.30
N THR A 194 80.57 50.75 69.60
CA THR A 194 81.22 51.51 70.69
C THR A 194 82.33 50.68 71.35
N GLY A 195 83.58 50.99 71.02
CA GLY A 195 84.79 50.26 71.44
C GLY A 195 85.19 50.41 72.92
N PHE A 196 84.27 50.19 73.86
CA PHE A 196 84.49 50.40 75.29
C PHE A 196 84.83 49.10 76.04
N ARG A 197 86.07 48.63 75.90
CA ARG A 197 86.62 47.59 76.80
C ARG A 197 86.85 48.19 78.19
N LEU A 198 86.07 47.81 79.19
CA LEU A 198 86.45 48.06 80.59
C LEU A 198 87.76 47.30 80.91
N PRO A 199 88.74 47.93 81.57
CA PRO A 199 89.91 47.22 82.05
C PRO A 199 89.53 46.23 83.16
N PRO A 200 90.05 44.99 83.17
CA PRO A 200 89.94 44.12 84.34
C PRO A 200 90.69 44.77 85.50
N LYS A 201 89.98 45.12 86.59
CA LYS A 201 90.56 45.77 87.76
C LYS A 201 91.48 44.82 88.52
N VAL A 202 92.77 44.88 88.22
CA VAL A 202 93.81 44.22 89.02
C VAL A 202 93.77 44.82 90.44
N SER A 203 93.59 43.97 91.44
CA SER A 203 93.69 44.33 92.86
C SER A 203 94.47 43.24 93.60
N PRO A 204 95.20 43.58 94.69
CA PRO A 204 96.40 42.84 95.04
C PRO A 204 96.13 41.54 95.82
N LYS A 205 96.99 40.55 95.60
CA LYS A 205 97.03 39.29 96.38
C LYS A 205 97.05 39.59 97.89
N LYS A 206 96.08 39.03 98.62
CA LYS A 206 96.23 38.67 100.03
C LYS A 206 95.77 37.24 100.22
N GLU A 207 96.65 36.39 100.70
CA GLU A 207 96.32 35.03 101.09
C GLU A 207 95.51 35.07 102.40
N LYS A 208 94.20 34.80 102.29
CA LYS A 208 93.36 34.29 103.39
C LYS A 208 92.36 33.32 102.75
N GLY A 209 92.52 32.04 103.06
CA GLY A 209 91.83 30.96 102.36
C GLY A 209 90.34 30.86 102.66
N ASN A 210 89.63 30.18 101.76
CA ASN A 210 88.33 29.52 101.92
C ASN A 210 87.38 30.15 102.97
N GLY A 211 87.02 31.41 102.75
CA GLY A 211 85.85 31.97 103.42
C GLY A 211 84.59 31.28 102.88
N ILE A 212 83.76 30.76 103.78
CA ILE A 212 82.50 30.04 103.43
C ILE A 212 81.63 30.84 102.44
N TRP A 213 81.67 32.17 102.49
CA TRP A 213 80.99 33.05 101.53
C TRP A 213 81.48 32.95 100.08
N GLU A 214 82.77 32.73 99.83
CA GLU A 214 83.25 32.45 98.46
C GLU A 214 82.80 31.06 97.99
N GLU A 215 82.73 30.10 98.90
CA GLU A 215 82.29 28.74 98.62
C GLU A 215 80.78 28.71 98.32
N ILE A 216 79.98 29.48 99.06
CA ILE A 216 78.56 29.76 98.77
C ILE A 216 78.41 30.46 97.41
N VAL A 217 79.22 31.47 97.08
CA VAL A 217 79.11 32.16 95.78
C VAL A 217 79.48 31.23 94.61
N LYS A 218 80.49 30.38 94.77
CA LYS A 218 80.85 29.35 93.79
C LYS A 218 79.75 28.27 93.69
N PHE A 219 79.18 27.86 94.81
CA PHE A 219 78.05 26.93 94.83
C PHE A 219 76.82 27.53 94.14
N SER A 220 76.48 28.80 94.40
CA SER A 220 75.35 29.47 93.74
C SER A 220 75.59 29.71 92.25
N SER A 221 76.83 29.91 91.78
CA SER A 221 77.10 29.97 90.34
C SER A 221 77.07 28.59 89.67
N VAL A 222 77.41 27.51 90.39
CA VAL A 222 77.23 26.13 89.94
C VAL A 222 75.75 25.72 89.93
N GLU A 223 74.96 26.13 90.92
CA GLU A 223 73.50 25.95 90.90
C GLU A 223 72.84 26.81 89.82
N GLU A 224 73.28 28.06 89.60
CA GLU A 224 72.79 28.89 88.49
C GLU A 224 73.14 28.29 87.12
N GLN A 225 74.33 27.67 86.98
CA GLN A 225 74.70 26.92 85.78
C GLN A 225 73.83 25.65 85.62
N LEU A 226 73.64 24.86 86.67
CA LEU A 226 72.73 23.70 86.65
C LEU A 226 71.27 24.09 86.38
N GLU A 227 70.81 25.23 86.88
CA GLU A 227 69.49 25.77 86.55
C GLU A 227 69.42 26.29 85.11
N ALA A 228 70.48 26.93 84.60
CA ALA A 228 70.56 27.33 83.20
C ALA A 228 70.52 26.12 82.26
N GLU A 229 71.28 25.06 82.56
CA GLU A 229 71.30 23.78 81.84
C GLU A 229 69.94 23.07 81.93
N ARG A 230 69.30 23.04 83.11
CA ARG A 230 67.92 22.52 83.24
C ARG A 230 66.93 23.35 82.43
N ARG A 231 67.10 24.68 82.35
CA ARG A 231 66.25 25.59 81.57
C ARG A 231 66.53 25.50 80.05
N THR A 232 67.72 25.15 79.59
CA THR A 232 67.99 24.86 78.17
C THR A 232 67.44 23.48 77.81
N ALA A 233 67.76 22.44 78.59
CA ALA A 233 67.22 21.08 78.38
C ALA A 233 65.68 21.06 78.40
N ALA A 234 65.03 21.83 79.28
CA ALA A 234 63.57 21.97 79.28
C ALA A 234 63.03 22.65 78.00
N LYS A 235 63.74 23.65 77.46
CA LYS A 235 63.38 24.30 76.18
C LYS A 235 63.63 23.39 74.98
N GLU A 236 64.67 22.58 75.02
CA GLU A 236 64.99 21.59 73.98
C GLU A 236 63.96 20.45 73.99
N ASN A 237 63.62 19.90 75.16
CA ASN A 237 62.53 18.94 75.30
C ASN A 237 61.18 19.50 74.82
N ALA A 238 60.87 20.76 75.14
CA ALA A 238 59.67 21.43 74.63
C ALA A 238 59.71 21.62 73.10
N ARG A 239 60.87 21.96 72.52
CA ARG A 239 61.06 22.04 71.07
C ARG A 239 60.92 20.69 70.39
N HIS A 240 61.50 19.62 70.93
CA HIS A 240 61.35 18.26 70.40
C HIS A 240 59.90 17.78 70.47
N PHE A 241 59.19 18.05 71.57
CA PHE A 241 57.77 17.73 71.68
C PHE A 241 56.91 18.48 70.65
N ILE A 242 57.18 19.78 70.42
CA ILE A 242 56.49 20.58 69.40
C ILE A 242 56.85 20.10 67.99
N SER A 243 58.11 19.78 67.71
CA SER A 243 58.57 19.24 66.42
C SER A 243 57.88 17.92 66.11
N SER A 244 57.94 16.95 67.04
CA SER A 244 57.28 15.65 66.92
C SER A 244 55.77 15.77 66.66
N LYS A 245 55.09 16.71 67.33
CA LYS A 245 53.66 16.98 67.12
C LYS A 245 53.35 17.66 65.78
N LEU A 246 54.25 18.50 65.27
CA LEU A 246 54.12 19.08 63.92
C LEU A 246 54.42 18.04 62.84
N GLU A 247 55.39 17.16 63.05
CA GLU A 247 55.72 16.03 62.19
C GLU A 247 54.56 15.03 62.13
N GLU A 248 53.92 14.71 63.26
CA GLU A 248 52.67 13.94 63.36
C GLU A 248 51.55 14.58 62.54
N GLN A 249 51.28 15.89 62.72
CA GLN A 249 50.27 16.61 61.93
C GLN A 249 50.57 16.65 60.42
N VAL A 250 51.84 16.77 60.03
CA VAL A 250 52.26 16.72 58.62
C VAL A 250 52.12 15.30 58.07
N HIS A 251 52.37 14.26 58.88
CA HIS A 251 52.20 12.86 58.50
C HIS A 251 50.72 12.52 58.31
N ASP A 252 49.86 12.84 59.27
CA ASP A 252 48.40 12.71 59.16
C ASP A 252 47.87 13.44 57.94
N ARG A 253 48.34 14.67 57.69
CA ARG A 253 47.88 15.44 56.53
C ARG A 253 48.31 14.83 55.20
N ARG A 254 49.48 14.18 55.13
CA ARG A 254 49.90 13.38 53.98
C ARG A 254 49.05 12.12 53.82
N GLN A 255 48.81 11.36 54.90
CA GLN A 255 47.94 10.18 54.86
C GLN A 255 46.52 10.54 54.37
N GLN A 256 45.92 11.63 54.86
CA GLN A 256 44.62 12.13 54.41
C GLN A 256 44.62 12.45 52.90
N LEU A 257 45.66 13.12 52.39
CA LEU A 257 45.79 13.45 50.97
C LEU A 257 45.98 12.21 50.10
N GLU A 258 46.72 11.19 50.57
CA GLU A 258 46.87 9.92 49.87
C GLU A 258 45.58 9.09 49.88
N ALA A 259 44.85 9.06 51.00
CA ALA A 259 43.54 8.42 51.09
C ALA A 259 42.52 9.09 50.16
N GLN A 260 42.48 10.43 50.10
CA GLN A 260 41.63 11.18 49.16
C GLN A 260 42.01 10.91 47.70
N ARG A 261 43.32 10.81 47.38
CA ARG A 261 43.78 10.44 46.03
C ARG A 261 43.35 9.04 45.63
N LYS A 262 43.48 8.05 46.53
CA LYS A 262 43.02 6.67 46.30
C LYS A 262 41.50 6.60 46.11
N ALA A 263 40.73 7.27 46.98
CA ALA A 263 39.27 7.35 46.85
C ALA A 263 38.84 7.98 45.51
N ALA A 264 39.47 9.09 45.10
CA ALA A 264 39.19 9.73 43.82
C ALA A 264 39.58 8.86 42.61
N GLN A 265 40.66 8.07 42.71
CA GLN A 265 41.02 7.07 41.69
C GLN A 265 39.98 5.96 41.62
N GLU A 266 39.55 5.39 42.74
CA GLU A 266 38.50 4.37 42.79
C GLU A 266 37.16 4.88 42.24
N GLU A 267 36.74 6.11 42.55
CA GLU A 267 35.53 6.70 41.97
C GLU A 267 35.65 6.93 40.46
N HIS A 268 36.83 7.35 39.98
CA HIS A 268 37.11 7.49 38.55
C HIS A 268 37.05 6.13 37.83
N GLU A 269 37.66 5.08 38.41
CA GLU A 269 37.62 3.72 37.87
C GLU A 269 36.19 3.14 37.86
N ARG A 270 35.43 3.30 38.95
CA ARG A 270 34.01 2.92 39.04
C ARG A 270 33.17 3.66 38.01
N THR A 271 33.46 4.93 37.75
CA THR A 271 32.78 5.75 36.72
C THR A 271 33.11 5.23 35.32
N ILE A 272 34.38 4.95 35.01
CA ILE A 272 34.79 4.35 33.73
C ILE A 272 34.16 2.96 33.53
N ALA A 273 34.14 2.12 34.58
CA ALA A 273 33.49 0.80 34.53
C ALA A 273 31.99 0.91 34.24
N ARG A 274 31.30 1.87 34.87
CA ARG A 274 29.87 2.15 34.61
C ARG A 274 29.62 2.60 33.16
N VAL A 275 30.46 3.48 32.61
CA VAL A 275 30.37 3.91 31.20
C VAL A 275 30.61 2.72 30.25
N ARG A 276 31.64 1.90 30.48
CA ARG A 276 31.92 0.70 29.68
C ARG A 276 30.75 -0.29 29.69
N ALA A 277 30.14 -0.53 30.85
CA ALA A 277 28.96 -1.39 30.98
C ALA A 277 27.75 -0.83 30.20
N GLN A 278 27.52 0.49 30.24
CA GLN A 278 26.46 1.13 29.45
C GLN A 278 26.72 1.06 27.94
N GLU A 279 27.96 1.26 27.50
CA GLU A 279 28.34 1.06 26.09
C GLU A 279 28.14 -0.40 25.65
N GLU A 280 28.45 -1.38 26.51
CA GLU A 280 28.23 -2.80 26.20
C GLU A 280 26.75 -3.16 26.13
N GLU A 281 25.91 -2.56 26.99
CA GLU A 281 24.46 -2.71 26.94
C GLU A 281 23.87 -2.10 25.65
N GLU A 282 24.31 -0.91 25.24
CA GLU A 282 23.89 -0.30 23.97
C GLU A 282 24.42 -1.09 22.76
N ARG A 283 25.70 -1.50 22.74
CA ARG A 283 26.24 -2.40 21.70
C ARG A 283 25.45 -3.71 21.61
N ALA A 284 24.94 -4.24 22.71
CA ALA A 284 24.06 -5.42 22.73
C ALA A 284 22.64 -5.11 22.20
N LYS A 285 22.07 -3.95 22.51
CA LYS A 285 20.79 -3.48 21.94
C LYS A 285 20.91 -3.24 20.43
N GLU A 286 22.01 -2.67 19.95
CA GLU A 286 22.29 -2.48 18.53
C GLU A 286 22.40 -3.81 17.78
N ARG A 287 23.15 -4.78 18.33
CA ARG A 287 23.21 -6.14 17.76
C ARG A 287 21.81 -6.76 17.63
N LYS A 288 20.99 -6.73 18.69
CA LYS A 288 19.61 -7.23 18.65
C LYS A 288 18.72 -6.50 17.63
N ARG A 289 18.84 -5.17 17.51
CA ARG A 289 18.15 -4.37 16.47
C ARG A 289 18.57 -4.80 15.06
N LEU A 290 19.87 -5.03 14.85
CA LEU A 290 20.45 -5.42 13.57
C LEU A 290 20.07 -6.86 13.19
N GLU A 291 20.07 -7.79 14.15
CA GLU A 291 19.57 -9.17 14.00
C GLU A 291 18.08 -9.19 13.62
N MET A 292 17.22 -8.44 14.31
CA MET A 292 15.80 -8.31 13.93
C MET A 292 15.63 -7.70 12.52
N ALA A 293 16.46 -6.73 12.14
CA ALA A 293 16.43 -6.16 10.79
C ALA A 293 16.89 -7.17 9.72
N GLN A 294 17.88 -8.02 10.02
CA GLN A 294 18.29 -9.12 9.16
C GLN A 294 17.19 -10.17 9.02
N GLN A 295 16.56 -10.61 10.12
CA GLN A 295 15.43 -11.55 10.10
C GLN A 295 14.24 -10.99 9.30
N LEU A 296 13.87 -9.73 9.51
CA LEU A 296 12.83 -9.07 8.71
C LEU A 296 13.20 -9.00 7.21
N THR A 297 14.48 -8.83 6.89
CA THR A 297 14.97 -8.84 5.51
C THR A 297 14.92 -10.24 4.90
N GLN A 298 15.28 -11.28 5.65
CA GLN A 298 15.17 -12.70 5.25
C GLN A 298 13.70 -13.08 4.99
N ILE A 299 12.79 -12.77 5.91
CA ILE A 299 11.35 -13.01 5.75
C ILE A 299 10.82 -12.29 4.50
N GLN A 300 11.28 -11.06 4.22
CA GLN A 300 10.90 -10.36 2.99
C GLN A 300 11.47 -10.96 1.71
N THR A 301 12.70 -11.50 1.71
CA THR A 301 13.26 -12.15 0.51
C THR A 301 12.63 -13.52 0.28
N GLU A 302 12.30 -14.26 1.34
CA GLU A 302 11.51 -15.50 1.28
C GLU A 302 10.10 -15.25 0.75
N GLN A 303 9.37 -14.27 1.27
CA GLN A 303 8.05 -13.90 0.74
C GLN A 303 8.10 -13.51 -0.74
N ARG A 304 9.14 -12.79 -1.18
CA ARG A 304 9.37 -12.49 -2.60
C ARG A 304 9.65 -13.75 -3.42
N ARG A 305 10.46 -14.69 -2.90
CA ARG A 305 10.79 -15.98 -3.54
C ARG A 305 9.56 -16.88 -3.68
N VAL A 306 8.77 -17.05 -2.61
CA VAL A 306 7.51 -17.82 -2.62
C VAL A 306 6.52 -17.20 -3.61
N LYS A 307 6.34 -15.88 -3.60
CA LYS A 307 5.47 -15.17 -4.56
C LYS A 307 5.93 -15.32 -6.01
N ALA A 308 7.25 -15.31 -6.26
CA ALA A 308 7.80 -15.56 -7.59
C ALA A 308 7.56 -17.00 -8.05
N GLN A 309 7.81 -18.00 -7.18
CA GLN A 309 7.53 -19.41 -7.46
C GLN A 309 6.04 -19.69 -7.66
N GLN A 310 5.15 -19.02 -6.93
CA GLN A 310 3.70 -19.13 -7.15
C GLN A 310 3.30 -18.56 -8.51
N GLN A 311 3.80 -17.37 -8.88
CA GLN A 311 3.55 -16.80 -10.21
C GLN A 311 4.15 -17.65 -11.34
N GLU A 312 5.28 -18.32 -11.10
CA GLU A 312 5.85 -19.27 -12.05
C GLU A 312 4.97 -20.53 -12.20
N ARG A 313 4.52 -21.13 -11.09
CA ARG A 313 3.56 -22.25 -11.11
C ARG A 313 2.26 -21.88 -11.83
N GLU A 314 1.73 -20.67 -11.62
CA GLU A 314 0.57 -20.17 -12.36
C GLU A 314 0.84 -20.01 -13.87
N ARG A 315 2.03 -19.54 -14.26
CA ARG A 315 2.43 -19.44 -15.67
C ARG A 315 2.61 -20.82 -16.29
N GLN A 316 3.21 -21.78 -15.58
CA GLN A 316 3.36 -23.16 -16.01
C GLN A 316 1.99 -23.85 -16.16
N ALA A 317 1.07 -23.65 -15.21
CA ALA A 317 -0.30 -24.16 -15.28
C ALA A 317 -1.09 -23.58 -16.46
N LYS A 318 -0.97 -22.26 -16.74
CA LYS A 318 -1.58 -21.63 -17.92
C LYS A 318 -0.99 -22.17 -19.22
N LYS A 319 0.34 -22.27 -19.33
CA LYS A 319 1.00 -22.92 -20.48
C LYS A 319 0.55 -24.38 -20.67
N ALA A 320 0.38 -25.14 -19.61
CA ALA A 320 -0.12 -26.52 -19.67
C ALA A 320 -1.60 -26.60 -20.12
N GLN A 321 -2.42 -25.61 -19.76
CA GLN A 321 -3.80 -25.49 -20.27
C GLN A 321 -3.82 -25.07 -21.75
N GLU A 322 -2.97 -24.12 -22.15
CA GLU A 322 -2.80 -23.67 -23.54
C GLU A 322 -2.30 -24.82 -24.45
N ILE A 323 -1.31 -25.60 -23.99
CA ILE A 323 -0.81 -26.79 -24.69
C ILE A 323 -1.91 -27.84 -24.84
N LYS A 324 -2.60 -28.21 -23.75
CA LYS A 324 -3.71 -29.19 -23.82
C LYS A 324 -4.83 -28.73 -24.74
N MET A 325 -5.17 -27.43 -24.75
CA MET A 325 -6.14 -26.87 -25.68
C MET A 325 -5.65 -26.98 -27.13
N ALA A 326 -4.39 -26.64 -27.41
CA ALA A 326 -3.77 -26.77 -28.73
C ALA A 326 -3.68 -28.24 -29.19
N GLU A 327 -3.43 -29.19 -28.29
CA GLU A 327 -3.47 -30.63 -28.55
C GLU A 327 -4.89 -31.09 -28.89
N THR A 328 -5.92 -30.64 -28.15
CA THR A 328 -7.32 -30.98 -28.50
C THR A 328 -7.74 -30.38 -29.85
N LEU A 329 -7.27 -29.18 -30.20
CA LEU A 329 -7.53 -28.57 -31.51
C LEU A 329 -6.78 -29.28 -32.65
N ARG A 330 -5.53 -29.70 -32.44
CA ARG A 330 -4.78 -30.53 -33.40
C ARG A 330 -5.49 -31.85 -33.64
N LYS A 331 -5.87 -32.56 -32.56
CA LYS A 331 -6.63 -33.80 -32.68
C LYS A 331 -7.97 -33.61 -33.38
N GLN A 332 -8.70 -32.53 -33.10
CA GLN A 332 -9.94 -32.21 -33.83
C GLN A 332 -9.70 -32.03 -35.33
N MET A 333 -8.66 -31.29 -35.74
CA MET A 333 -8.29 -31.17 -37.15
C MET A 333 -7.84 -32.49 -37.77
N GLU A 334 -7.17 -33.37 -37.02
CA GLU A 334 -6.74 -34.69 -37.49
C GLU A 334 -7.93 -35.64 -37.63
N ASP A 335 -8.85 -35.68 -36.66
CA ASP A 335 -10.11 -36.41 -36.72
C ASP A 335 -11.01 -35.91 -37.88
N GLU A 336 -11.05 -34.60 -38.15
CA GLU A 336 -11.77 -34.02 -39.30
C GLU A 336 -11.11 -34.37 -40.64
N ARG A 337 -9.77 -34.27 -40.75
CA ARG A 337 -9.02 -34.71 -41.95
C ARG A 337 -9.23 -36.19 -42.25
N ALA A 338 -9.21 -37.04 -41.22
CA ALA A 338 -9.46 -38.47 -41.35
C ALA A 338 -10.91 -38.74 -41.82
N ARG A 339 -11.90 -38.02 -41.29
CA ARG A 339 -13.30 -38.11 -41.76
C ARG A 339 -13.46 -37.67 -43.21
N ASP A 340 -12.78 -36.61 -43.63
CA ASP A 340 -12.84 -36.15 -45.02
C ASP A 340 -12.03 -37.03 -45.99
N GLN A 341 -10.97 -37.70 -45.53
CA GLN A 341 -10.30 -38.77 -46.27
C GLN A 341 -11.24 -39.98 -46.44
N ALA A 342 -11.84 -40.47 -45.35
CA ALA A 342 -12.79 -41.59 -45.39
C ALA A 342 -14.00 -41.28 -46.29
N ARG A 343 -14.54 -40.05 -46.25
CA ARG A 343 -15.58 -39.58 -47.19
C ARG A 343 -15.11 -39.72 -48.64
N LYS A 344 -13.97 -39.12 -49.00
CA LYS A 344 -13.39 -39.20 -50.35
C LYS A 344 -13.10 -40.63 -50.79
N GLU A 345 -12.76 -41.53 -49.87
CA GLU A 345 -12.58 -42.96 -50.14
C GLU A 345 -13.92 -43.66 -50.40
N THR A 346 -14.96 -43.40 -49.60
CA THR A 346 -16.31 -43.92 -49.87
C THR A 346 -16.92 -43.37 -51.18
N GLU A 347 -16.65 -42.11 -51.52
CA GLU A 347 -17.02 -41.51 -52.81
C GLU A 347 -16.27 -42.17 -53.97
N LYS A 348 -14.95 -42.37 -53.86
CA LYS A 348 -14.16 -43.12 -54.85
C LYS A 348 -14.69 -44.56 -55.01
N GLN A 349 -14.97 -45.26 -53.92
CA GLN A 349 -15.55 -46.61 -53.97
C GLN A 349 -16.93 -46.62 -54.62
N ARG A 350 -17.79 -45.62 -54.35
CA ARG A 350 -19.09 -45.45 -55.01
C ARG A 350 -18.94 -45.19 -56.51
N ILE A 351 -18.00 -44.34 -56.91
CA ILE A 351 -17.70 -44.06 -58.32
C ILE A 351 -17.15 -45.31 -59.02
N MET A 352 -16.24 -46.06 -58.38
CA MET A 352 -15.73 -47.31 -58.94
C MET A 352 -16.83 -48.38 -59.10
N ARG A 353 -17.75 -48.51 -58.13
CA ARG A 353 -18.93 -49.38 -58.28
C ARG A 353 -19.80 -48.94 -59.45
N VAL A 354 -20.18 -47.68 -59.53
CA VAL A 354 -20.97 -47.15 -60.66
C VAL A 354 -20.26 -47.35 -62.01
N LEU A 355 -18.92 -47.29 -62.07
CA LEU A 355 -18.16 -47.62 -63.28
C LEU A 355 -18.18 -49.12 -63.61
N GLN A 356 -18.15 -50.00 -62.61
CA GLN A 356 -18.31 -51.45 -62.77
C GLN A 356 -19.74 -51.81 -63.19
N ASP A 357 -20.75 -51.25 -62.52
CA ASP A 357 -22.18 -51.39 -62.83
C ASP A 357 -22.47 -50.94 -64.26
N ASN A 358 -21.92 -49.79 -64.69
CA ASN A 358 -22.02 -49.29 -66.07
C ASN A 358 -21.32 -50.21 -67.09
N GLN A 359 -20.19 -50.83 -66.74
CA GLN A 359 -19.51 -51.81 -67.61
C GLN A 359 -20.30 -53.12 -67.71
N GLU A 360 -20.91 -53.57 -66.61
CA GLU A 360 -21.82 -54.71 -66.64
C GLU A 360 -23.10 -54.41 -67.41
N GLU A 361 -23.72 -53.25 -67.24
CA GLU A 361 -24.84 -52.82 -68.07
C GLU A 361 -24.45 -52.76 -69.55
N LEU A 362 -23.27 -52.23 -69.89
CA LEU A 362 -22.80 -52.18 -71.27
C LEU A 362 -22.60 -53.60 -71.85
N ARG A 363 -22.03 -54.54 -71.07
CA ARG A 363 -21.91 -55.95 -71.44
C ARG A 363 -23.27 -56.62 -71.59
N ARG A 364 -24.22 -56.40 -70.67
CA ARG A 364 -25.59 -56.92 -70.77
C ARG A 364 -26.31 -56.32 -71.98
N LYS A 365 -26.10 -55.05 -72.31
CA LYS A 365 -26.62 -54.38 -73.53
C LYS A 365 -25.94 -54.89 -74.81
N GLN A 366 -24.68 -55.33 -74.75
CA GLN A 366 -24.01 -56.02 -75.86
C GLN A 366 -24.56 -57.44 -76.04
N GLN A 367 -24.67 -58.22 -74.97
CA GLN A 367 -25.26 -59.56 -74.96
C GLN A 367 -26.73 -59.56 -75.38
N LEU A 368 -27.52 -58.57 -74.95
CA LEU A 368 -28.90 -58.39 -75.42
C LEU A 368 -28.93 -58.01 -76.90
N LYS A 369 -28.01 -57.17 -77.40
CA LYS A 369 -27.90 -56.91 -78.85
C LYS A 369 -27.40 -58.09 -79.66
N GLU A 370 -26.59 -58.97 -79.08
CA GLU A 370 -26.16 -60.22 -79.68
C GLU A 370 -27.31 -61.25 -79.68
N GLN A 371 -28.12 -61.30 -78.62
CA GLN A 371 -29.36 -62.09 -78.57
C GLN A 371 -30.45 -61.53 -79.49
N GLU A 372 -30.60 -60.21 -79.59
CA GLU A 372 -31.46 -59.52 -80.55
C GLU A 372 -31.00 -59.84 -81.97
N ARG A 373 -29.70 -59.80 -82.27
CA ARG A 373 -29.15 -60.22 -83.57
C ARG A 373 -29.32 -61.71 -83.83
N ASP A 374 -29.11 -62.57 -82.85
CA ASP A 374 -29.34 -64.02 -82.97
C ASP A 374 -30.83 -64.31 -83.18
N LEU A 375 -31.72 -63.51 -82.61
CA LEU A 375 -33.17 -63.59 -82.81
C LEU A 375 -33.58 -62.93 -84.12
N GLU A 376 -32.94 -61.87 -84.59
CA GLU A 376 -33.11 -61.27 -85.93
C GLU A 376 -32.60 -62.23 -87.01
N VAL A 377 -31.49 -62.93 -86.77
CA VAL A 377 -30.93 -63.97 -87.65
C VAL A 377 -31.80 -65.22 -87.61
N LYS A 378 -32.28 -65.69 -86.45
CA LYS A 378 -33.25 -66.80 -86.38
C LYS A 378 -34.59 -66.41 -86.99
N LEU A 379 -35.07 -65.20 -86.76
CA LEU A 379 -36.25 -64.67 -87.43
C LEU A 379 -36.00 -64.52 -88.92
N ALA A 380 -34.82 -64.10 -89.38
CA ALA A 380 -34.50 -64.02 -90.81
C ALA A 380 -34.28 -65.40 -91.43
N GLU A 381 -33.72 -66.38 -90.71
CA GLU A 381 -33.59 -67.78 -91.13
C GLU A 381 -34.95 -68.47 -91.18
N ASP A 382 -35.82 -68.24 -90.21
CA ASP A 382 -37.17 -68.78 -90.19
C ASP A 382 -38.07 -68.01 -91.16
N TYR A 383 -37.82 -66.72 -91.41
CA TYR A 383 -38.41 -65.95 -92.50
C TYR A 383 -37.83 -66.37 -93.85
N VAL A 384 -36.60 -66.88 -93.94
CA VAL A 384 -36.02 -67.48 -95.15
C VAL A 384 -36.52 -68.90 -95.35
N LYS A 385 -36.65 -69.76 -94.34
CA LYS A 385 -37.33 -71.07 -94.46
C LYS A 385 -38.81 -70.87 -94.80
N MET A 386 -39.44 -69.84 -94.24
CA MET A 386 -40.83 -69.48 -94.50
C MET A 386 -40.99 -68.81 -95.88
N GLU A 387 -40.06 -67.96 -96.33
CA GLU A 387 -40.01 -67.46 -97.70
C GLU A 387 -39.67 -68.58 -98.67
N GLU A 388 -38.65 -69.43 -98.48
CA GLU A 388 -38.36 -70.62 -99.29
C GLU A 388 -39.58 -71.55 -99.41
N SER A 389 -40.29 -71.83 -98.30
CA SER A 389 -41.54 -72.61 -98.34
C SER A 389 -42.65 -71.86 -99.09
N LYS A 390 -42.67 -70.53 -99.00
CA LYS A 390 -43.59 -69.66 -99.75
C LYS A 390 -43.08 -69.31 -101.15
N GLU A 391 -41.84 -69.57 -101.54
CA GLU A 391 -41.22 -69.35 -102.85
C GLU A 391 -41.25 -70.63 -103.66
N ALA A 392 -41.24 -71.79 -103.01
CA ALA A 392 -41.82 -73.00 -103.57
C ALA A 392 -43.30 -72.78 -103.95
N ALA A 393 -44.05 -72.02 -103.14
CA ALA A 393 -45.43 -71.62 -103.45
C ALA A 393 -45.56 -70.36 -104.34
N ARG A 394 -44.58 -69.46 -104.37
CA ARG A 394 -44.62 -68.14 -105.03
C ARG A 394 -43.80 -68.05 -106.31
N ARG A 395 -42.81 -68.91 -106.59
CA ARG A 395 -42.43 -69.15 -108.01
C ARG A 395 -43.68 -69.50 -108.82
N LYS A 396 -44.60 -70.23 -108.19
CA LYS A 396 -45.90 -70.65 -108.72
C LYS A 396 -47.04 -69.62 -108.58
N HIS A 397 -46.77 -68.36 -108.20
CA HIS A 397 -47.81 -67.35 -107.96
C HIS A 397 -47.37 -65.87 -108.12
N LEU A 398 -46.06 -65.61 -108.13
CA LEU A 398 -45.41 -64.32 -108.39
C LEU A 398 -44.83 -64.22 -109.81
N GLU A 399 -45.01 -65.24 -110.66
CA GLU A 399 -45.12 -64.95 -112.10
C GLU A 399 -46.40 -64.12 -112.34
N ASP A 400 -47.55 -64.57 -111.80
CA ASP A 400 -48.86 -63.97 -112.09
C ASP A 400 -49.14 -62.62 -111.37
N MET A 401 -48.74 -62.47 -110.10
CA MET A 401 -49.13 -61.29 -109.30
C MET A 401 -48.04 -60.25 -109.03
N ALA A 402 -46.75 -60.56 -109.27
CA ALA A 402 -45.67 -59.61 -108.96
C ALA A 402 -45.72 -58.33 -109.81
N ALA A 403 -46.25 -58.42 -111.03
CA ALA A 403 -46.34 -57.30 -111.97
C ALA A 403 -47.30 -56.19 -111.52
N ASN A 404 -48.39 -56.53 -110.82
CA ASN A 404 -49.58 -55.67 -110.80
C ASN A 404 -49.79 -54.86 -109.50
N VAL A 405 -49.28 -55.33 -108.36
CA VAL A 405 -49.59 -54.73 -107.03
C VAL A 405 -48.45 -53.86 -106.48
N LYS A 406 -47.18 -54.20 -106.77
CA LYS A 406 -46.00 -53.59 -106.13
C LYS A 406 -45.81 -52.09 -106.42
N ALA A 407 -46.44 -51.57 -107.48
CA ALA A 407 -46.32 -50.18 -107.89
C ALA A 407 -47.11 -49.17 -107.02
N ARG A 408 -48.18 -49.59 -106.32
CA ARG A 408 -49.22 -48.63 -105.87
C ARG A 408 -49.22 -48.27 -104.38
N MET A 409 -48.54 -49.03 -103.52
CA MET A 409 -48.60 -48.81 -102.05
C MET A 409 -47.48 -47.95 -101.44
N LYS A 410 -46.35 -47.74 -102.14
CA LYS A 410 -45.18 -47.08 -101.53
C LYS A 410 -45.34 -45.56 -101.30
N PHE A 411 -46.21 -44.88 -102.05
CA PHE A 411 -46.23 -43.41 -102.11
C PHE A 411 -46.89 -42.67 -100.93
N PHE A 412 -47.57 -43.38 -100.01
CA PHE A 412 -48.37 -42.73 -98.94
C PHE A 412 -47.79 -42.85 -97.52
N GLY A 413 -46.70 -43.61 -97.33
CA GLY A 413 -46.12 -43.83 -95.99
C GLY A 413 -45.22 -42.70 -95.50
N ASP A 414 -44.37 -42.17 -96.38
CA ASP A 414 -43.24 -41.33 -95.96
C ASP A 414 -43.66 -39.90 -95.55
N THR A 415 -44.79 -39.39 -96.07
CA THR A 415 -45.28 -38.02 -95.81
C THR A 415 -45.78 -37.81 -94.38
N ALA A 416 -46.41 -38.83 -93.78
CA ALA A 416 -47.01 -38.70 -92.45
C ALA A 416 -45.98 -38.67 -91.31
N LYS A 417 -44.77 -39.21 -91.55
CA LYS A 417 -43.74 -39.34 -90.51
C LYS A 417 -42.98 -38.04 -90.26
N ALA A 418 -42.68 -37.28 -91.32
CA ALA A 418 -41.95 -36.01 -91.22
C ALA A 418 -42.71 -34.95 -90.38
N ASP A 419 -44.04 -34.93 -90.48
CA ASP A 419 -44.91 -33.93 -89.86
C ASP A 419 -45.08 -34.12 -88.34
N MET A 420 -44.80 -35.32 -87.83
CA MET A 420 -44.75 -35.64 -86.40
C MET A 420 -43.40 -35.31 -85.78
N ASP A 421 -42.30 -35.70 -86.44
CA ASP A 421 -40.93 -35.40 -86.03
C ASP A 421 -40.64 -33.87 -85.96
N ALA A 422 -41.34 -33.06 -86.77
CA ALA A 422 -41.26 -31.61 -86.70
C ALA A 422 -41.86 -31.04 -85.40
N LYS A 423 -43.08 -31.46 -85.05
CA LYS A 423 -43.83 -30.96 -83.88
C LYS A 423 -43.17 -31.34 -82.56
N ALA A 424 -42.61 -32.55 -82.46
CA ALA A 424 -41.86 -32.99 -81.27
C ALA A 424 -40.71 -32.03 -80.92
N ARG A 425 -39.92 -31.60 -81.91
CA ARG A 425 -38.78 -30.68 -81.69
C ARG A 425 -39.21 -29.28 -81.25
N GLU A 426 -40.37 -28.80 -81.70
CA GLU A 426 -40.92 -27.51 -81.25
C GLU A 426 -41.45 -27.56 -79.81
N GLU A 427 -41.89 -28.72 -79.33
CA GLU A 427 -42.30 -28.93 -77.94
C GLU A 427 -41.09 -29.10 -77.03
N GLU A 428 -40.08 -29.86 -77.43
CA GLU A 428 -38.78 -29.93 -76.74
C GLU A 428 -38.15 -28.54 -76.55
N GLN A 429 -38.10 -27.71 -77.60
CA GLN A 429 -37.58 -26.34 -77.51
C GLN A 429 -38.39 -25.42 -76.58
N ARG A 430 -39.70 -25.64 -76.45
CA ARG A 430 -40.54 -24.91 -75.48
C ARG A 430 -40.27 -25.38 -74.05
N VAL A 431 -40.16 -26.68 -73.84
CA VAL A 431 -39.82 -27.28 -72.53
C VAL A 431 -38.45 -26.82 -72.05
N LEU A 432 -37.43 -26.80 -72.91
CA LEU A 432 -36.09 -26.31 -72.58
C LEU A 432 -36.10 -24.84 -72.15
N LYS A 433 -36.79 -23.95 -72.88
CA LYS A 433 -36.90 -22.54 -72.50
C LYS A 433 -37.56 -22.35 -71.13
N TYR A 434 -38.64 -23.08 -70.84
CA TYR A 434 -39.27 -23.05 -69.51
C TYR A 434 -38.34 -23.57 -68.40
N GLN A 435 -37.50 -24.58 -68.66
CA GLN A 435 -36.50 -25.07 -67.71
C GLN A 435 -35.38 -24.04 -67.48
N GLU A 436 -34.88 -23.38 -68.53
CA GLU A 436 -33.87 -22.32 -68.44
C GLU A 436 -34.41 -21.09 -67.67
N GLU A 437 -35.63 -20.65 -67.94
CA GLU A 437 -36.27 -19.56 -67.22
C GLU A 437 -36.49 -19.89 -65.74
N TYR A 438 -36.93 -21.12 -65.42
CA TYR A 438 -37.11 -21.57 -64.04
C TYR A 438 -35.77 -21.64 -63.29
N ALA A 439 -34.74 -22.23 -63.90
CA ALA A 439 -33.38 -22.28 -63.34
C ALA A 439 -32.80 -20.88 -63.11
N ARG A 440 -33.04 -19.95 -64.03
CA ARG A 440 -32.64 -18.53 -63.89
C ARG A 440 -33.37 -17.84 -62.74
N GLN A 441 -34.69 -18.02 -62.60
CA GLN A 441 -35.46 -17.47 -61.48
C GLN A 441 -34.97 -18.04 -60.14
N GLN A 442 -34.67 -19.33 -60.06
CA GLN A 442 -34.08 -19.95 -58.87
C GLN A 442 -32.69 -19.38 -58.56
N ALA A 443 -31.82 -19.22 -59.55
CA ALA A 443 -30.50 -18.62 -59.39
C ALA A 443 -30.57 -17.15 -58.91
N GLU A 444 -31.48 -16.35 -59.47
CA GLU A 444 -31.70 -14.96 -59.01
C GLU A 444 -32.28 -14.88 -57.59
N ALA A 445 -33.17 -15.81 -57.21
CA ALA A 445 -33.69 -15.92 -55.85
C ALA A 445 -32.60 -16.33 -54.85
N GLU A 446 -31.73 -17.28 -55.21
CA GLU A 446 -30.55 -17.61 -54.40
C GLU A 446 -29.55 -16.46 -54.29
N ARG A 447 -29.32 -15.71 -55.37
CA ARG A 447 -28.41 -14.55 -55.35
C ARG A 447 -28.92 -13.48 -54.39
N LYS A 448 -30.20 -13.12 -54.48
CA LYS A 448 -30.88 -12.19 -53.55
C LYS A 448 -30.81 -12.69 -52.10
N LYS A 449 -30.97 -14.00 -51.86
CA LYS A 449 -30.84 -14.62 -50.52
C LYS A 449 -29.41 -14.57 -49.96
N LYS A 450 -28.38 -14.71 -50.82
CA LYS A 450 -26.97 -14.55 -50.46
C LYS A 450 -26.63 -13.09 -50.15
N GLU A 451 -26.99 -12.17 -51.05
CA GLU A 451 -26.87 -10.71 -50.86
C GLU A 451 -27.53 -10.23 -49.54
N GLU A 452 -28.73 -10.72 -49.22
CA GLU A 452 -29.41 -10.31 -47.98
C GLU A 452 -28.77 -10.92 -46.72
N ALA A 453 -28.25 -12.15 -46.80
CA ALA A 453 -27.51 -12.77 -45.70
C ALA A 453 -26.16 -12.05 -45.44
N GLU A 454 -25.45 -11.66 -46.50
CA GLU A 454 -24.24 -10.85 -46.41
C GLU A 454 -24.53 -9.47 -45.82
N ARG A 455 -25.59 -8.79 -46.27
CA ARG A 455 -26.02 -7.50 -45.70
C ARG A 455 -26.36 -7.62 -44.20
N ARG A 456 -27.06 -8.69 -43.79
CA ARG A 456 -27.36 -8.96 -42.37
C ARG A 456 -26.07 -9.21 -41.56
N ASN A 457 -25.09 -9.91 -42.12
CA ASN A 457 -23.79 -10.16 -41.50
C ASN A 457 -22.98 -8.85 -41.36
N GLN A 458 -22.90 -8.04 -42.42
CA GLN A 458 -22.28 -6.71 -42.40
C GLN A 458 -22.91 -5.82 -41.33
N GLN A 459 -24.24 -5.73 -41.27
CA GLN A 459 -24.96 -4.96 -40.23
C GLN A 459 -24.66 -5.46 -38.80
N GLN A 460 -24.54 -6.77 -38.60
CA GLN A 460 -24.13 -7.34 -37.29
C GLN A 460 -22.68 -6.97 -36.95
N GLN A 461 -21.75 -7.03 -37.92
CA GLN A 461 -20.37 -6.59 -37.72
C GLN A 461 -20.26 -5.09 -37.44
N GLU A 462 -21.07 -4.26 -38.10
CA GLU A 462 -21.14 -2.81 -37.86
C GLU A 462 -21.67 -2.49 -36.47
N GLN A 463 -22.76 -3.15 -36.03
CA GLN A 463 -23.28 -3.00 -34.67
C GLN A 463 -22.25 -3.44 -33.62
N LEU A 464 -21.49 -4.52 -33.85
CA LEU A 464 -20.40 -4.94 -32.97
C LEU A 464 -19.23 -3.94 -32.97
N ARG A 465 -18.87 -3.36 -34.12
CA ARG A 465 -17.87 -2.28 -34.23
C ARG A 465 -18.32 -1.03 -33.46
N GLN A 466 -19.57 -0.62 -33.60
CA GLN A 466 -20.17 0.51 -32.87
C GLN A 466 -20.16 0.25 -31.36
N GLN A 467 -20.59 -0.93 -30.88
CA GLN A 467 -20.53 -1.29 -29.46
C GLN A 467 -19.09 -1.28 -28.91
N MET A 468 -18.11 -1.74 -29.70
CA MET A 468 -16.69 -1.71 -29.33
C MET A 468 -16.11 -0.30 -29.33
N GLN A 469 -16.54 0.58 -30.25
CA GLN A 469 -16.19 2.01 -30.26
C GLN A 469 -16.80 2.73 -29.07
N GLU A 470 -18.08 2.53 -28.78
CA GLU A 470 -18.78 3.14 -27.64
C GLU A 470 -18.16 2.67 -26.31
N LYS A 471 -17.87 1.37 -26.18
CA LYS A 471 -17.15 0.84 -25.01
C LYS A 471 -15.78 1.50 -24.85
N ARG A 472 -14.98 1.61 -25.91
CA ARG A 472 -13.67 2.30 -25.89
C ARG A 472 -13.81 3.78 -25.53
N ALA A 473 -14.84 4.47 -26.02
CA ALA A 473 -15.11 5.87 -25.69
C ALA A 473 -15.48 6.05 -24.21
N ARG A 474 -16.34 5.17 -23.66
CA ARG A 474 -16.68 5.12 -22.23
C ARG A 474 -15.45 4.83 -21.36
N GLU A 475 -14.60 3.88 -21.76
CA GLU A 475 -13.35 3.56 -21.07
C GLU A 475 -12.32 4.71 -21.16
N ALA A 476 -12.25 5.42 -22.28
CA ALA A 476 -11.41 6.60 -22.46
C ALA A 476 -11.89 7.80 -21.61
N ALA A 477 -13.20 8.04 -21.53
CA ALA A 477 -13.78 9.08 -20.67
C ALA A 477 -13.50 8.80 -19.18
N VAL A 478 -13.72 7.56 -18.70
CA VAL A 478 -13.35 7.17 -17.34
C VAL A 478 -11.85 7.35 -17.09
N LYS A 479 -10.99 7.08 -18.08
CA LYS A 479 -9.55 7.33 -17.97
C LYS A 479 -9.21 8.83 -17.89
N THR A 480 -9.85 9.69 -18.68
CA THR A 480 -9.59 11.14 -18.60
C THR A 480 -10.10 11.74 -17.29
N ASP A 481 -11.23 11.28 -16.76
CA ASP A 481 -11.75 11.73 -15.46
C ASP A 481 -10.89 11.25 -14.28
N LEU A 482 -10.37 10.02 -14.33
CA LEU A 482 -9.37 9.54 -13.36
C LEU A 482 -8.04 10.33 -13.44
N ASN A 483 -7.62 10.72 -14.65
CA ASN A 483 -6.44 11.58 -14.84
C ASN A 483 -6.66 12.97 -14.21
N LYS A 484 -7.83 13.61 -14.45
CA LYS A 484 -8.21 14.89 -13.83
C LYS A 484 -8.21 14.78 -12.30
N GLN A 485 -8.78 13.71 -11.74
CA GLN A 485 -8.76 13.47 -10.28
C GLN A 485 -7.33 13.32 -9.74
N ALA A 486 -6.46 12.60 -10.46
CA ALA A 486 -5.06 12.48 -10.09
C ALA A 486 -4.27 13.80 -10.24
N GLU A 487 -4.68 14.69 -11.14
CA GLU A 487 -4.12 16.04 -11.29
C GLU A 487 -4.58 16.98 -10.17
N LEU A 488 -5.86 16.95 -9.80
CA LEU A 488 -6.39 17.66 -8.63
C LEU A 488 -5.68 17.21 -7.35
N TRP A 489 -5.52 15.90 -7.11
CA TRP A 489 -4.78 15.40 -5.94
C TRP A 489 -3.29 15.80 -5.93
N ARG A 490 -2.65 15.98 -7.10
CA ARG A 490 -1.30 16.56 -7.16
C ARG A 490 -1.31 18.04 -6.76
N GLN A 491 -2.28 18.82 -7.25
CA GLN A 491 -2.43 20.23 -6.91
C GLN A 491 -2.75 20.43 -5.43
N GLU A 492 -3.74 19.70 -4.89
CA GLU A 492 -4.09 19.70 -3.46
C GLU A 492 -2.89 19.35 -2.57
N ARG A 493 -2.08 18.35 -2.96
CA ARG A 493 -0.87 17.98 -2.23
C ARG A 493 0.20 19.08 -2.25
N ILE A 494 0.42 19.71 -3.40
CA ILE A 494 1.36 20.84 -3.54
C ILE A 494 0.89 22.05 -2.73
N GLU A 495 -0.42 22.31 -2.70
CA GLU A 495 -1.01 23.35 -1.86
C GLU A 495 -0.90 23.03 -0.36
N ALA A 496 -1.16 21.79 0.04
CA ALA A 496 -1.00 21.35 1.43
C ALA A 496 0.45 21.52 1.90
N GLU A 497 1.42 21.10 1.09
CA GLU A 497 2.85 21.27 1.37
C GLU A 497 3.26 22.76 1.45
N ARG A 498 2.70 23.62 0.59
CA ARG A 498 2.89 25.09 0.67
C ARG A 498 2.30 25.68 1.95
N LYS A 499 1.08 25.28 2.33
CA LYS A 499 0.38 25.73 3.55
C LYS A 499 1.11 25.25 4.81
N GLU A 500 1.62 24.01 4.82
CA GLU A 500 2.44 23.45 5.90
C GLU A 500 3.77 24.20 6.03
N LYS A 501 4.51 24.42 4.94
CA LYS A 501 5.77 25.20 4.94
C LYS A 501 5.56 26.62 5.46
N LEU A 502 4.48 27.29 5.06
CA LEU A 502 4.13 28.63 5.54
C LEU A 502 3.78 28.62 7.04
N MET A 503 3.04 27.61 7.53
CA MET A 503 2.78 27.45 8.96
C MET A 503 4.05 27.15 9.75
N GLN A 504 4.96 26.33 9.20
CA GLN A 504 6.25 26.01 9.81
C GLN A 504 7.15 27.26 9.88
N GLN A 505 7.18 28.09 8.84
CA GLN A 505 7.85 29.39 8.84
C GLN A 505 7.25 30.35 9.89
N GLN A 506 5.92 30.43 10.02
CA GLN A 506 5.27 31.24 11.07
C GLN A 506 5.64 30.74 12.48
N ARG A 507 5.66 29.41 12.71
CA ARG A 507 6.13 28.83 13.98
C ARG A 507 7.60 29.16 14.23
N ALA A 508 8.46 29.04 13.22
CA ALA A 508 9.88 29.38 13.33
C ALA A 508 10.09 30.87 13.67
N MET A 509 9.39 31.80 13.01
CA MET A 509 9.47 33.23 13.32
C MET A 509 8.95 33.56 14.73
N ARG A 510 7.85 32.94 15.17
CA ARG A 510 7.35 33.11 16.54
C ARG A 510 8.36 32.59 17.58
N ASN A 511 8.92 31.40 17.37
CA ASN A 511 9.92 30.84 18.26
C ASN A 511 11.21 31.69 18.28
N HIS A 512 11.65 32.20 17.13
CA HIS A 512 12.82 33.09 17.05
C HIS A 512 12.58 34.42 17.77
N SER A 513 11.40 35.04 17.57
CA SER A 513 10.99 36.25 18.29
C SER A 513 10.92 36.03 19.80
N GLN A 514 10.34 34.90 20.25
CA GLN A 514 10.33 34.52 21.67
C GLN A 514 11.74 34.30 22.22
N GLN A 515 12.62 33.61 21.48
CA GLN A 515 14.03 33.46 21.87
C GLN A 515 14.76 34.79 21.98
N ASP A 516 14.48 35.76 21.11
CA ASP A 516 15.15 37.06 21.15
C ASP A 516 14.62 37.96 22.27
N VAL A 517 13.32 37.91 22.57
CA VAL A 517 12.74 38.51 23.78
C VAL A 517 13.33 37.87 25.04
N LEU A 518 13.51 36.55 25.07
CA LEU A 518 14.17 35.86 26.20
C LEU A 518 15.66 36.26 26.31
N LYS A 519 16.39 36.41 25.20
CA LYS A 519 17.78 36.93 25.21
C LYS A 519 17.83 38.39 25.69
N GLN A 520 16.85 39.22 25.34
CA GLN A 520 16.72 40.59 25.86
C GLN A 520 16.46 40.56 27.37
N GLN A 521 15.51 39.76 27.86
CA GLN A 521 15.22 39.62 29.29
C GLN A 521 16.41 39.04 30.08
N ILE A 522 17.20 38.12 29.51
CA ILE A 522 18.43 37.62 30.12
C ILE A 522 19.45 38.76 30.22
N ARG A 523 19.71 39.50 29.13
CA ARG A 523 20.61 40.66 29.14
C ARG A 523 20.15 41.75 30.10
N GLU A 524 18.86 42.04 30.17
CA GLU A 524 18.30 43.00 31.13
C GLU A 524 18.45 42.54 32.58
N LYS A 525 18.35 41.24 32.86
CA LYS A 525 18.66 40.69 34.19
C LYS A 525 20.16 40.76 34.47
N GLU A 526 21.00 40.48 33.48
CA GLU A 526 22.45 40.61 33.58
C GLU A 526 22.85 42.08 33.84
N THR A 527 22.31 43.06 33.11
CA THR A 527 22.59 44.48 33.36
C THR A 527 22.01 44.96 34.68
N ARG A 528 20.79 44.58 35.07
CA ARG A 528 20.24 44.88 36.41
C ARG A 528 20.98 44.18 37.56
N SER A 529 21.82 43.18 37.26
CA SER A 529 22.75 42.53 38.21
C SER A 529 24.19 43.07 38.13
N LEU A 530 24.42 44.06 37.26
CA LEU A 530 25.66 44.83 37.12
C LEU A 530 25.45 46.28 37.59
N GLU A 531 24.27 46.84 37.36
CA GLU A 531 23.74 48.00 38.07
C GLU A 531 23.86 47.75 39.59
N ALA A 532 24.36 48.74 40.33
CA ALA A 532 24.69 48.56 41.73
C ALA A 532 23.41 48.42 42.58
N ASP A 533 23.41 47.43 43.48
CA ASP A 533 22.30 47.19 44.41
C ASP A 533 22.05 48.32 45.43
N GLN A 534 22.93 49.33 45.45
CA GLN A 534 22.85 50.48 46.35
C GLN A 534 21.73 51.42 45.89
N SER A 535 20.70 51.55 46.72
CA SER A 535 19.65 52.55 46.54
C SER A 535 20.27 53.96 46.49
N LEU A 536 19.70 54.86 45.69
CA LEU A 536 20.14 56.26 45.63
C LEU A 536 20.15 56.92 47.02
N LEU A 537 19.25 56.49 47.91
CA LEU A 537 19.18 56.92 49.30
C LEU A 537 20.36 56.39 50.14
N GLU A 538 20.79 55.15 49.93
CA GLU A 538 21.95 54.56 50.63
C GLU A 538 23.26 55.21 50.18
N VAL A 539 23.38 55.55 48.90
CA VAL A 539 24.50 56.34 48.38
C VAL A 539 24.52 57.75 49.00
N GLN A 540 23.36 58.40 49.15
CA GLN A 540 23.24 59.70 49.81
C GLN A 540 23.58 59.65 51.31
N LEU A 541 23.07 58.66 52.05
CA LEU A 541 23.36 58.48 53.47
C LEU A 541 24.85 58.18 53.72
N ASN A 542 25.46 57.35 52.87
CA ASN A 542 26.87 56.98 52.97
C ASN A 542 27.84 57.97 52.30
N ALA A 543 27.36 59.04 51.66
CA ALA A 543 28.16 59.94 50.83
C ALA A 543 29.43 60.46 51.54
N LYS A 544 29.32 60.88 52.81
CA LYS A 544 30.46 61.38 53.62
C LYS A 544 31.47 60.29 54.00
N LEU A 545 31.07 59.01 53.98
CA LEU A 545 31.97 57.88 54.20
C LEU A 545 32.66 57.48 52.89
N LEU A 546 31.89 57.41 51.79
CA LEU A 546 32.41 57.15 50.44
C LEU A 546 33.43 58.22 50.01
N GLU A 547 33.18 59.50 50.32
CA GLU A 547 34.13 60.59 50.06
C GLU A 547 35.45 60.43 50.81
N LYS A 548 35.41 59.96 52.07
CA LYS A 548 36.62 59.66 52.86
C LYS A 548 37.39 58.47 52.29
N ILE A 549 36.70 57.38 51.96
CA ILE A 549 37.29 56.18 51.35
C ILE A 549 37.94 56.55 50.01
N HIS A 550 37.27 57.34 49.17
CA HIS A 550 37.81 57.82 47.90
C HIS A 550 39.10 58.66 48.09
N LYS A 551 39.13 59.52 49.12
CA LYS A 551 40.32 60.32 49.49
C LYS A 551 41.45 59.50 50.11
N GLN A 552 41.18 58.32 50.68
CA GLN A 552 42.19 57.45 51.31
C GLN A 552 42.73 56.36 50.38
N VAL A 553 41.91 55.84 49.47
CA VAL A 553 42.24 54.70 48.59
C VAL A 553 42.56 55.14 47.16
N GLY A 554 42.19 56.37 46.77
CA GLY A 554 42.56 57.01 45.49
C GLY A 554 41.90 56.44 44.24
N ASN A 555 41.42 55.19 44.26
CA ASN A 555 40.85 54.51 43.09
C ASN A 555 39.58 53.72 43.45
N GLY A 556 38.44 54.43 43.57
CA GLY A 556 37.17 53.87 44.05
C GLY A 556 36.62 52.68 43.24
N ALA A 557 37.06 52.52 41.99
CA ALA A 557 36.65 51.43 41.11
C ALA A 557 37.01 50.03 41.66
N SER A 558 38.09 49.90 42.44
CA SER A 558 38.48 48.62 43.05
C SER A 558 37.46 48.17 44.10
N VAL A 559 37.09 49.06 45.02
CA VAL A 559 36.15 48.76 46.12
C VAL A 559 34.74 48.47 45.58
N VAL A 560 34.32 49.16 44.52
CA VAL A 560 33.03 48.91 43.85
C VAL A 560 33.01 47.53 43.19
N SER A 561 34.08 47.13 42.50
CA SER A 561 34.14 45.83 41.84
C SER A 561 34.29 44.66 42.82
N GLU A 562 35.03 44.83 43.92
CA GLU A 562 35.07 43.84 45.02
C GLU A 562 33.70 43.68 45.70
N THR A 563 33.00 44.78 46.00
CA THR A 563 31.65 44.69 46.60
C THR A 563 30.61 44.13 45.64
N GLN A 564 30.68 44.43 44.33
CA GLN A 564 29.84 43.76 43.32
C GLN A 564 30.09 42.25 43.26
N ASN A 565 31.36 41.81 43.30
CA ASN A 565 31.69 40.38 43.34
C ASN A 565 31.18 39.71 44.64
N ARG A 566 31.39 40.35 45.79
CA ARG A 566 30.89 39.86 47.09
C ARG A 566 29.36 39.72 47.12
N SER A 567 28.62 40.70 46.58
CA SER A 567 27.15 40.65 46.46
C SER A 567 26.68 39.58 45.46
N ARG A 568 27.45 39.31 44.39
CA ARG A 568 27.18 38.23 43.44
C ARG A 568 27.33 36.86 44.09
N GLU A 569 28.39 36.65 44.87
CA GLU A 569 28.58 35.43 45.67
C GLU A 569 27.44 35.24 46.68
N VAL A 570 27.11 36.27 47.47
CA VAL A 570 25.99 36.19 48.44
C VAL A 570 24.66 35.84 47.76
N ARG A 571 24.42 36.35 46.55
CA ARG A 571 23.24 36.01 45.73
C ARG A 571 23.26 34.56 45.22
N THR A 572 24.38 34.03 44.74
CA THR A 572 24.45 32.62 44.32
C THR A 572 24.31 31.66 45.50
N TYR A 573 24.89 31.99 46.66
CA TYR A 573 24.65 31.23 47.90
C TYR A 573 23.17 31.29 48.33
N HIS A 574 22.50 32.44 48.23
CA HIS A 574 21.06 32.53 48.52
C HIS A 574 20.20 31.70 47.56
N ILE A 575 20.48 31.74 46.25
CA ILE A 575 19.73 30.95 45.25
C ILE A 575 19.93 29.46 45.48
N ASN A 576 21.15 29.01 45.77
CA ASN A 576 21.41 27.61 46.09
C ASN A 576 20.71 27.18 47.39
N SER A 577 20.80 27.99 48.46
CA SER A 577 20.09 27.69 49.72
C SER A 577 18.56 27.68 49.57
N ALA A 578 18.00 28.46 48.63
CA ALA A 578 16.57 28.45 48.32
C ALA A 578 16.14 27.21 47.53
N ILE A 579 17.05 26.56 46.78
CA ILE A 579 16.82 25.26 46.17
C ILE A 579 16.83 24.17 47.25
N ASP A 580 17.76 24.25 48.21
CA ASP A 580 17.83 23.34 49.37
C ASP A 580 16.68 23.53 50.39
N TRP A 581 15.96 24.67 50.34
CA TRP A 581 14.81 24.98 51.22
C TRP A 581 13.43 24.70 50.60
N CYS A 582 13.37 24.06 49.44
CA CYS A 582 12.15 23.38 48.99
C CYS A 582 12.05 22.02 49.69
N PRO A 583 11.16 21.82 50.68
CA PRO A 583 11.02 20.51 51.32
C PRO A 583 10.52 19.47 50.32
N ASN A 584 11.04 18.25 50.42
CA ASN A 584 10.55 17.09 49.68
C ASN A 584 9.08 16.80 50.06
N SER A 585 8.14 17.40 49.33
CA SER A 585 6.75 16.96 49.33
C SER A 585 6.65 15.65 48.55
N ALA A 586 6.08 14.63 49.19
CA ALA A 586 6.20 13.25 48.71
C ALA A 586 5.48 13.02 47.37
N ILE A 587 6.25 12.73 46.32
CA ILE A 587 5.79 11.98 45.15
C ILE A 587 6.70 10.75 45.00
N SER A 588 6.55 9.82 45.94
CA SER A 588 7.10 8.46 45.82
C SER A 588 6.18 7.59 44.97
N ASP A 589 6.77 6.88 44.01
CA ASP A 589 6.29 5.61 43.43
C ASP A 589 4.80 5.44 43.12
N ALA A 590 4.36 6.03 42.00
CA ALA A 590 3.09 5.67 41.36
C ALA A 590 3.15 5.64 39.80
N HIS A 591 4.31 5.27 39.21
CA HIS A 591 4.41 5.11 37.75
C HIS A 591 4.96 3.75 37.30
N GLN A 592 4.11 2.72 37.45
CA GLN A 592 4.13 1.59 36.51
C GLN A 592 3.76 2.09 35.10
N PRO A 593 4.38 1.57 34.02
CA PRO A 593 3.94 1.81 32.65
C PRO A 593 2.69 0.95 32.35
N ALA A 594 1.53 1.38 32.84
CA ALA A 594 0.24 0.77 32.50
C ALA A 594 -0.03 0.88 30.98
N PRO A 595 -0.66 -0.12 30.36
CA PRO A 595 -0.84 -0.16 28.91
C PRO A 595 -1.80 0.93 28.41
N ALA A 596 -1.60 1.36 27.16
CA ALA A 596 -2.37 2.43 26.53
C ALA A 596 -3.85 2.05 26.32
N ALA A 597 -4.68 2.29 27.34
CA ALA A 597 -6.13 2.23 27.24
C ALA A 597 -6.65 3.31 26.28
N ARG A 598 -7.51 2.91 25.33
CA ARG A 598 -8.23 3.87 24.49
C ARG A 598 -9.30 4.58 25.33
N ALA A 599 -9.13 5.88 25.53
CA ALA A 599 -10.21 6.76 25.93
C ALA A 599 -10.90 7.30 24.66
N ASP A 600 -11.92 6.59 24.17
CA ASP A 600 -12.77 7.07 23.08
C ASP A 600 -13.69 8.20 23.60
N PHE A 601 -13.23 9.45 23.55
CA PHE A 601 -14.08 10.63 23.74
C PHE A 601 -14.76 11.02 22.41
N PRO A 602 -16.09 11.25 22.41
CA PRO A 602 -16.82 11.50 21.17
C PRO A 602 -16.61 12.93 20.64
N THR A 603 -15.72 13.06 19.64
CA THR A 603 -15.60 14.31 18.87
C THR A 603 -16.71 14.41 17.82
N ASP A 604 -17.95 14.62 18.27
CA ASP A 604 -19.07 15.02 17.40
C ASP A 604 -18.92 16.50 16.99
N THR A 605 -17.90 16.79 16.19
CA THR A 605 -17.81 18.03 15.42
C THR A 605 -18.31 17.74 13.99
N PRO A 606 -19.39 18.40 13.52
CA PRO A 606 -19.97 18.10 12.22
C PRO A 606 -18.99 18.45 11.09
N SER A 607 -18.93 17.57 10.08
CA SER A 607 -18.10 17.79 8.89
C SER A 607 -18.44 19.12 8.22
N VAL A 608 -17.42 19.86 7.79
CA VAL A 608 -17.58 21.11 7.01
C VAL A 608 -18.38 20.86 5.72
N GLN A 609 -18.39 19.63 5.18
CA GLN A 609 -19.21 19.25 4.03
C GLN A 609 -20.73 19.31 4.32
N THR A 610 -21.16 19.16 5.57
CA THR A 610 -22.56 19.30 5.97
C THR A 610 -23.02 20.76 5.92
N ILE A 611 -22.14 21.71 6.32
CA ILE A 611 -22.44 23.15 6.29
C ILE A 611 -22.60 23.65 4.85
N VAL A 612 -21.74 23.19 3.94
CA VAL A 612 -21.82 23.55 2.51
C VAL A 612 -23.12 23.05 1.86
N LEU A 613 -23.59 21.85 2.21
CA LEU A 613 -24.84 21.30 1.67
C LEU A 613 -26.10 22.00 2.20
N VAL A 614 -26.12 22.45 3.45
CA VAL A 614 -27.25 23.23 4.00
C VAL A 614 -27.32 24.62 3.36
N LEU A 615 -26.19 25.27 3.14
CA LEU A 615 -26.15 26.58 2.46
C LEU A 615 -26.56 26.51 0.98
N HIS A 616 -26.30 25.39 0.28
CA HIS A 616 -26.75 25.21 -1.09
C HIS A 616 -28.26 24.93 -1.22
N ALA A 617 -28.90 24.38 -0.18
CA ALA A 617 -30.35 24.17 -0.17
C ALA A 617 -31.14 25.48 -0.03
N HIS A 618 -30.61 26.46 0.69
CA HIS A 618 -31.26 27.76 0.88
C HIS A 618 -31.14 28.71 -0.32
N ALA A 619 -30.22 28.44 -1.26
CA ALA A 619 -29.98 29.24 -2.47
C ALA A 619 -30.83 28.81 -3.69
N LEU A 620 -31.84 27.94 -3.48
CA LEU A 620 -32.77 27.45 -4.50
C LEU A 620 -34.24 27.54 -4.05
N TYR A 621 -34.54 28.44 -3.09
CA TYR A 621 -35.90 28.71 -2.61
C TYR A 621 -36.16 30.21 -2.35
N ILE A 622 -35.41 31.06 -3.08
CA ILE A 622 -35.67 32.47 -3.37
C ILE A 622 -35.42 32.62 -4.88
#